data_AF-A0A317WPK6-F1
#
_entry.id   AF-A0A317WPK6-F1
#
_cell.length_a   1.000
_cell.length_b   1.000
_cell.length_c   1.000
_cell.angle_alpha   90.00
_cell.angle_beta   90.00
_cell.angle_gamma   90.00
#
_symmetry.space_group_name_H-M   'P 1'
#
loop_
_entity.id
_entity.type
_entity.pdbx_description
1 polymer ?
#
loop_
_entity_poly.entity_id
_entity_poly.type
_entity_poly.pdbx_seq_one_letter_code
_entity_poly.pdbx_strand_id
1 'polypeptide(L)'
;MIPAYGLIKLSIILLYRRIFLVHKNSKLGWTFHGFVTLTVVWTLAFFLLFLFGCREKIYLHWAPLEEVKNQCGNPLTAESALVISDLIMDLMILFLPLPIVRIT
;
A
#
# COMPACT_ATOMS: atom_id res chain seq x y z
N MET A 1 11.26 -4.74 -0.63
CA MET A 1 10.45 -4.52 0.60
C MET A 1 8.96 -4.28 0.32
N ILE A 2 8.59 -3.62 -0.79
CA ILE A 2 7.19 -3.35 -1.20
C ILE A 2 6.19 -4.52 -1.05
N PRO A 3 6.46 -5.76 -1.53
CA PRO A 3 5.48 -6.84 -1.40
C PRO A 3 5.21 -7.25 0.06
N ALA A 4 6.21 -7.10 0.94
CA ALA A 4 6.03 -7.40 2.36
C ALA A 4 5.05 -6.40 3.01
N TYR A 5 5.16 -5.11 2.68
CA TYR A 5 4.23 -4.09 3.17
C TYR A 5 2.79 -4.37 2.73
N GLY A 6 2.59 -4.72 1.45
CA GLY A 6 1.26 -5.08 0.93
C GLY A 6 0.64 -6.28 1.66
N LEU A 7 1.43 -7.34 1.91
CA LEU A 7 0.97 -8.54 2.60
C LEU A 7 0.60 -8.28 4.08
N ILE A 8 1.39 -7.45 4.77
CA ILE A 8 1.10 -7.06 6.16
C ILE A 8 -0.23 -6.29 6.22
N LYS A 9 -0.43 -5.30 5.34
CA LYS A 9 -1.67 -4.53 5.26
C LYS A 9 -2.88 -5.41 4.95
N LEU A 10 -2.74 -6.36 4.01
CA LEU A 10 -3.78 -7.36 3.72
C LEU A 10 -4.13 -8.24 4.92
N SER A 11 -3.13 -8.71 5.66
CA SER A 11 -3.34 -9.51 6.87
C SER A 11 -4.17 -8.75 7.92
N ILE A 12 -3.87 -7.47 8.14
CA ILE A 12 -4.62 -6.61 9.06
C ILE A 12 -6.06 -6.42 8.59
N ILE A 13 -6.29 -6.14 7.31
CA ILE A 13 -7.64 -5.96 6.75
C ILE A 13 -8.47 -7.24 6.91
N LEU A 14 -7.88 -8.41 6.66
CA LEU A 14 -8.55 -9.71 6.83
C LEU A 14 -8.85 -10.01 8.30
N LEU A 15 -7.95 -9.64 9.21
CA LEU A 15 -8.18 -9.72 10.66
C LEU A 15 -9.36 -8.84 11.08
N TYR A 16 -9.40 -7.58 10.64
CA TYR A 16 -10.50 -6.66 10.91
C TYR A 16 -11.82 -7.16 10.35
N ARG A 17 -11.81 -7.75 9.15
CA ARG A 17 -13.00 -8.42 8.60
C ARG A 17 -13.46 -9.57 9.51
N ARG A 18 -12.55 -10.38 10.03
CA ARG A 18 -12.90 -11.50 10.91
C ARG A 18 -13.48 -11.04 12.25
N ILE A 19 -12.91 -9.99 12.85
CA ILE A 19 -13.32 -9.49 14.17
C ILE A 19 -14.65 -8.73 14.09
N PHE A 20 -14.79 -7.82 13.14
CA PHE A 20 -15.91 -6.88 13.10
C PHE A 20 -17.08 -7.32 12.21
N LEU A 21 -16.87 -8.23 11.26
CA LEU A 21 -17.90 -8.67 10.31
C LEU A 21 -18.68 -9.91 10.78
N VAL A 22 -18.90 -10.03 12.10
CA VAL A 22 -19.71 -11.09 12.72
C VAL A 22 -21.20 -10.90 12.40
N HIS A 23 -21.66 -9.66 12.24
CA HIS A 23 -23.02 -9.35 11.78
C HIS A 23 -23.03 -9.10 10.26
N LYS A 24 -23.92 -9.81 9.57
CA LYS A 24 -24.05 -9.93 8.10
C LYS A 24 -24.53 -8.63 7.43
N ASN A 25 -23.88 -7.50 7.69
CA ASN A 25 -24.15 -6.23 7.04
C ASN A 25 -23.50 -6.20 5.65
N SER A 26 -24.33 -6.33 4.60
CA SER A 26 -23.88 -6.38 3.21
C SER A 26 -22.99 -5.19 2.82
N LYS A 27 -23.33 -3.97 3.29
CA LYS A 27 -22.57 -2.74 2.99
C LYS A 27 -21.12 -2.80 3.51
N LEU A 28 -20.92 -3.33 4.71
CA LEU A 28 -19.59 -3.40 5.33
C LEU A 28 -18.70 -4.42 4.60
N GLY A 29 -19.27 -5.52 4.11
CA GLY A 29 -18.55 -6.50 3.32
C GLY A 29 -17.97 -5.92 2.02
N TRP A 30 -18.73 -5.06 1.34
CA TRP A 30 -18.26 -4.33 0.16
C TRP A 30 -17.12 -3.36 0.49
N THR A 31 -17.19 -2.66 1.63
CA THR A 31 -16.09 -1.79 2.09
C THR A 31 -14.80 -2.59 2.26
N PHE A 32 -14.82 -3.72 2.99
CA PHE A 32 -13.63 -4.55 3.17
C PHE A 32 -13.06 -5.06 1.84
N HIS A 33 -13.92 -5.46 0.89
CA HIS A 33 -13.48 -5.88 -0.42
C HIS A 33 -12.79 -4.74 -1.19
N GLY A 34 -13.33 -3.52 -1.11
CA GLY A 34 -12.73 -2.33 -1.71
C GLY A 34 -11.35 -1.99 -1.13
N PHE A 35 -11.16 -2.15 0.18
CA PHE A 35 -9.86 -1.96 0.81
C PHE A 35 -8.84 -3.01 0.37
N VAL A 36 -9.25 -4.28 0.27
CA VAL A 36 -8.39 -5.35 -0.25
C VAL A 36 -7.94 -5.05 -1.69
N THR A 37 -8.87 -4.70 -2.58
CA THR A 37 -8.52 -4.39 -3.98
C THR A 37 -7.62 -3.17 -4.08
N LEU A 38 -7.88 -2.13 -3.29
CA LEU A 38 -7.04 -0.94 -3.22
C LEU A 38 -5.62 -1.29 -2.77
N THR A 39 -5.44 -2.09 -1.71
CA THR A 39 -4.11 -2.53 -1.26
C THR A 39 -3.38 -3.35 -2.31
N VAL A 40 -4.07 -4.26 -3.01
CA VAL A 40 -3.45 -5.06 -4.09
C VAL A 40 -2.99 -4.18 -5.24
N VAL A 41 -3.86 -3.28 -5.72
CA VAL A 41 -3.54 -2.35 -6.81
C VAL A 41 -2.38 -1.43 -6.42
N TRP A 42 -2.40 -0.89 -5.20
CA TRP A 42 -1.32 -0.06 -4.68
C TRP A 42 0.02 -0.82 -4.64
N THR A 43 0.02 -2.05 -4.10
CA THR A 43 1.23 -2.88 -4.01
C THR A 43 1.79 -3.19 -5.40
N LEU A 44 0.92 -3.54 -6.35
CA LEU A 44 1.30 -3.80 -7.74
C LEU A 44 1.84 -2.54 -8.43
N ALA A 45 1.19 -1.38 -8.25
CA ALA A 45 1.63 -0.13 -8.87
C ALA A 45 3.04 0.26 -8.42
N PHE A 46 3.31 0.25 -7.11
CA PHE A 46 4.64 0.58 -6.59
C PHE A 46 5.68 -0.51 -6.87
N PHE A 47 5.27 -1.78 -6.94
CA PHE A 47 6.16 -2.86 -7.35
C PHE A 47 6.59 -2.71 -8.83
N LEU A 48 5.65 -2.37 -9.71
CA LEU A 48 5.94 -2.10 -11.13
C LEU A 48 6.75 -0.81 -11.29
N LEU A 49 6.48 0.25 -10.53
CA LEU A 49 7.31 1.45 -10.50
C LEU A 49 8.73 1.16 -10.03
N PHE A 50 8.90 0.28 -9.04
CA PHE A 50 10.22 -0.16 -8.61
C PHE A 50 10.96 -0.92 -9.73
N LEU A 51 10.28 -1.80 -10.45
CA LEU A 51 10.88 -2.58 -11.53
C LEU A 51 11.17 -1.75 -12.79
N PHE A 52 10.25 -0.86 -13.19
CA PHE A 52 10.29 -0.15 -14.47
C PHE A 52 10.63 1.34 -14.37
N GLY A 53 10.66 1.93 -13.18
CA GLY A 53 10.85 3.37 -12.98
C GLY A 53 12.18 3.90 -13.50
N CYS A 54 13.19 3.03 -13.59
CA CYS A 54 14.54 3.33 -14.06
C CYS A 54 14.87 2.55 -15.36
N ARG A 55 13.84 2.05 -16.07
CA ARG A 55 13.94 1.11 -17.22
C ARG A 55 14.72 -0.17 -16.85
N GLU A 56 15.47 -0.76 -17.78
CA GLU A 56 16.22 -2.02 -17.62
C GLU A 56 17.40 -1.93 -16.63
N LYS A 57 17.67 -0.76 -16.04
CA LYS A 57 18.82 -0.55 -15.15
C LYS A 57 18.49 -0.86 -13.69
N ILE A 58 18.00 -2.07 -13.43
CA ILE A 58 17.63 -2.55 -12.09
C ILE A 58 18.85 -2.52 -11.14
N TYR A 59 20.07 -2.65 -11.69
CA TYR A 59 21.31 -2.56 -10.92
C TYR A 59 21.52 -1.19 -10.24
N LEU A 60 20.92 -0.12 -10.78
CA LEU A 60 21.05 1.23 -10.21
C LEU A 60 20.34 1.39 -8.86
N HIS A 61 19.40 0.52 -8.50
CA HIS A 61 18.78 0.54 -7.17
C HIS A 61 19.79 0.33 -6.02
N TRP A 62 20.93 -0.27 -6.32
CA TRP A 62 22.02 -0.52 -5.36
C TRP A 62 23.22 0.41 -5.60
N ALA A 63 23.12 1.34 -6.56
CA ALA A 63 24.16 2.29 -6.90
C ALA A 63 24.09 3.53 -5.99
N PRO A 64 25.20 4.29 -5.85
CA PRO A 64 25.18 5.55 -5.12
C PRO A 64 24.15 6.52 -5.70
N LEU A 65 23.49 7.28 -4.81
CA LEU A 65 22.35 8.15 -5.14
C LEU A 65 22.66 9.17 -6.26
N GLU A 66 23.90 9.60 -6.40
CA GLU A 66 24.32 10.51 -7.48
C GLU A 66 24.23 9.85 -8.86
N GLU A 67 24.61 8.58 -8.97
CA GLU A 67 24.52 7.81 -10.21
C GLU A 67 23.06 7.59 -10.61
N VAL A 68 22.20 7.31 -9.63
CA VAL A 68 20.75 7.15 -9.84
C VAL A 68 20.12 8.46 -10.28
N LYS A 69 20.50 9.58 -9.65
CA LYS A 69 20.00 10.91 -10.00
C LYS A 69 20.34 11.29 -11.44
N ASN A 70 21.55 11.01 -11.87
CA ASN A 70 22.03 11.34 -13.20
C ASN A 70 21.40 10.45 -14.29
N GLN A 71 21.16 9.16 -13.99
CA GLN A 71 20.67 8.20 -14.99
C GLN A 71 19.14 8.04 -15.02
N CYS A 72 18.45 8.26 -13.90
CA CYS A 72 17.02 8.00 -13.74
C CYS A 72 16.19 9.17 -13.18
N GLY A 73 16.80 10.36 -13.04
CA GLY A 73 16.12 11.54 -12.50
C GLY A 73 16.03 11.50 -10.98
N ASN A 74 15.20 12.33 -10.35
CA ASN A 74 15.19 12.49 -8.89
C ASN A 74 14.62 11.25 -8.16
N PRO A 75 15.45 10.38 -7.55
CA PRO A 75 14.95 9.21 -6.82
C PRO A 75 14.11 9.64 -5.61
N LEU A 76 14.44 10.79 -5.03
CA LEU A 76 13.79 11.35 -3.85
C LEU A 76 12.29 11.60 -4.06
N THR A 77 11.85 11.90 -5.28
CA THR A 77 10.44 12.15 -5.59
C THR A 77 9.62 10.86 -5.58
N ALA A 78 10.18 9.76 -6.08
CA ALA A 78 9.51 8.46 -6.06
C ALA A 78 9.42 7.90 -4.64
N GLU A 79 10.51 8.02 -3.87
CA GLU A 79 10.56 7.59 -2.48
C GLU A 79 9.61 8.42 -1.60
N SER A 80 9.57 9.75 -1.76
CA SER A 80 8.65 10.58 -0.99
C SER A 80 7.19 10.30 -1.33
N ALA A 81 6.86 10.07 -2.61
CA ALA A 81 5.53 9.67 -3.02
C ALA A 81 5.12 8.31 -2.41
N LEU A 82 6.05 7.34 -2.38
CA LEU A 82 5.83 6.05 -1.74
C LEU A 82 5.53 6.23 -0.26
N VAL A 83 6.39 6.95 0.49
CA VAL A 83 6.23 7.17 1.94
C VAL A 83 4.93 7.91 2.27
N ILE A 84 4.60 8.98 1.54
CA ILE A 84 3.38 9.75 1.78
C ILE A 84 2.14 8.89 1.50
N SER A 85 2.13 8.16 0.38
CA SER A 85 0.99 7.32 0.01
C SER A 85 0.82 6.12 0.96
N ASP A 86 1.91 5.56 1.45
CA ASP A 86 1.91 4.46 2.43
C ASP A 86 1.30 4.92 3.76
N LEU A 87 1.69 6.10 4.24
CA LEU A 87 1.11 6.71 5.43
C LEU A 87 -0.40 6.93 5.30
N ILE A 88 -0.85 7.44 4.14
CA ILE A 88 -2.28 7.65 3.87
C ILE A 88 -3.04 6.32 3.90
N MET A 89 -2.51 5.29 3.24
CA MET A 89 -3.10 3.94 3.24
C MET A 89 -3.21 3.36 4.65
N ASP A 90 -2.18 3.54 5.48
CA ASP A 90 -2.18 3.08 6.87
C ASP A 90 -3.22 3.79 7.71
N LEU A 91 -3.34 5.11 7.57
CA LEU A 91 -4.39 5.86 8.24
C LEU A 91 -5.78 5.37 7.82
N MET A 92 -6.01 5.16 6.51
CA MET A 92 -7.31 4.66 6.03
C MET A 92 -7.64 3.27 6.58
N ILE A 93 -6.66 2.35 6.63
CA ILE A 93 -6.85 1.01 7.22
C ILE A 93 -7.10 1.11 8.72
N LEU A 94 -6.38 1.99 9.43
CA LEU A 94 -6.54 2.19 10.88
C LEU A 94 -7.90 2.80 11.23
N PHE A 95 -8.45 3.65 10.36
CA PHE A 95 -9.79 4.23 10.52
C PHE A 95 -10.93 3.28 10.13
N LEU A 96 -10.66 2.18 9.42
CA LEU A 96 -11.65 1.19 8.98
C LEU A 96 -12.55 0.63 10.10
N PRO A 97 -12.06 0.29 11.31
CA PRO A 97 -12.91 -0.22 12.39
C PRO A 97 -13.69 0.84 13.19
N LEU A 98 -13.29 2.11 13.15
CA LEU A 98 -13.95 3.17 13.95
C LEU A 98 -15.44 3.39 13.67
N PRO A 99 -15.93 3.42 12.41
CA PRO A 99 -17.36 3.57 12.16
C PRO A 99 -18.18 2.38 12.68
N ILE A 100 -17.56 1.22 12.89
CA ILE A 100 -18.25 0.02 13.37
C ILE A 100 -18.48 0.12 14.89
N VAL A 101 -17.46 0.56 15.64
CA VAL A 101 -17.53 0.72 17.11
C VAL A 101 -18.55 1.78 17.54
N ARG A 102 -18.79 2.81 16.72
CA ARG A 102 -19.75 3.87 17.06
C ARG A 102 -21.22 3.48 16.79
N ILE A 103 -21.49 2.36 16.12
CA ILE A 103 -22.84 1.91 15.72
C ILE A 103 -23.34 0.72 16.56
N THR A 104 -22.44 -0.05 17.19
CA THR A 104 -22.75 -1.00 18.27
C THR A 104 -22.96 -0.31 19.60
#